data_AF-A0A0Q8IAZ7-F1
#
_entry.id   AF-A0A0Q8IAZ7-F1
#
_cell.length_a   1.000
_cell.length_b   1.000
_cell.length_c   1.000
_cell.angle_alpha   90.00
_cell.angle_beta   90.00
_cell.angle_gamma   90.00
#
_symmetry.space_group_name_H-M   'P 1'
#
loop_
_entity.id
_entity.type
_entity.pdbx_description
1 polymer ?
#
loop_
_entity_poly.entity_id
_entity_poly.type
_entity_poly.pdbx_seq_one_letter_code
_entity_poly.pdbx_strand_id
1 'polypeptide(L)' 'MHKNSALAERLRDTAYFFWEQDGRPEGRAMEYWLRAKQMLQRELAYDRWLADGTPPDRSELYWYEAGKEIEGK' A
#
# COMPACT_ATOMS: atom_id res chain seq x y z
N MET A 1 -14.00 -2.09 -13.80
CA MET A 1 -12.84 -2.47 -12.97
C MET A 1 -11.72 -1.47 -13.22
N HIS A 2 -11.54 -0.49 -12.32
CA HIS A 2 -10.44 0.51 -12.37
C HIS A 2 -9.68 0.58 -11.03
N LYS A 3 -9.99 -0.32 -10.07
CA LYS A 3 -9.40 -0.30 -8.72
C LYS A 3 -7.89 -0.51 -8.76
N ASN A 4 -7.43 -1.42 -9.63
CA ASN A 4 -6.02 -1.74 -9.76
C ASN A 4 -5.20 -0.56 -10.32
N SER A 5 -5.77 0.22 -11.26
CA SER A 5 -5.11 1.42 -11.77
C SER A 5 -5.09 2.56 -10.75
N ALA A 6 -6.17 2.78 -10.00
CA ALA A 6 -6.20 3.81 -8.96
C ALA A 6 -5.22 3.52 -7.80
N LEU A 7 -5.10 2.27 -7.37
CA LEU A 7 -4.11 1.86 -6.37
C LEU A 7 -2.67 2.01 -6.89
N ALA A 8 -2.43 1.69 -8.16
CA ALA A 8 -1.12 1.87 -8.79
C ALA A 8 -0.73 3.35 -8.95
N GLU A 9 -1.68 4.26 -9.20
CA GLU A 9 -1.44 5.72 -9.17
C GLU A 9 -1.12 6.16 -7.73
N ARG A 10 -1.96 5.79 -6.76
CA ARG A 10 -1.75 6.17 -5.35
C ARG A 10 -0.40 5.69 -4.81
N LEU A 11 0.03 4.48 -5.19
CA LEU A 11 1.34 3.94 -4.87
C LEU A 11 2.47 4.79 -5.47
N ARG A 12 2.35 5.17 -6.75
CA ARG A 12 3.30 6.06 -7.44
C ARG A 12 3.40 7.42 -6.76
N ASP A 13 2.27 8.06 -6.51
CA ASP A 13 2.22 9.39 -5.90
C ASP A 13 2.84 9.37 -4.50
N THR A 14 2.54 8.35 -3.70
CA THR A 14 3.09 8.19 -2.35
C THR A 14 4.59 7.96 -2.38
N ALA A 15 5.08 7.09 -3.28
CA ALA A 15 6.51 6.83 -3.43
C ALA A 15 7.26 8.07 -3.90
N TYR A 16 6.70 8.79 -4.88
CA TYR A 16 7.27 10.03 -5.40
C TYR A 16 7.32 11.12 -4.34
N PHE A 17 6.24 11.29 -3.57
CA PHE A 17 6.18 12.27 -2.48
C PHE A 17 7.30 12.05 -1.45
N PHE A 18 7.51 10.82 -0.98
CA PHE A 18 8.59 10.55 -0.02
C PHE A 18 9.99 10.73 -0.63
N TRP A 19 10.17 10.30 -1.88
CA TRP A 19 11.44 10.49 -2.58
C TRP A 19 11.76 11.97 -2.79
N GLU A 20 10.76 12.79 -3.11
CA GLU A 20 10.90 14.22 -3.28
C GLU A 20 11.19 14.92 -1.95
N GLN A 21 10.49 14.55 -0.86
CA GLN A 21 10.74 15.10 0.48
C GLN A 21 12.16 14.87 0.98
N ASP A 22 12.76 13.72 0.64
CA ASP A 22 14.14 13.38 1.01
C ASP A 22 15.19 13.97 0.04
N GLY A 23 14.78 14.87 -0.87
CA GLY A 23 15.69 15.60 -1.76
C GLY A 23 16.06 14.88 -3.04
N ARG A 24 15.19 13.97 -3.50
CA ARG A 24 15.34 13.20 -4.76
C ARG A 24 16.65 12.40 -4.84
N PRO A 25 16.98 11.58 -3.82
CA PRO A 25 18.22 10.81 -3.83
C PRO A 25 18.24 9.82 -4.99
N GLU A 26 19.30 9.88 -5.81
CA GLU A 26 19.50 8.94 -6.91
C GLU A 26 19.74 7.51 -6.39
N GLY A 27 19.33 6.51 -7.18
CA GLY A 27 19.50 5.09 -6.86
C GLY A 27 18.59 4.53 -5.75
N ARG A 28 17.90 5.37 -4.97
CA ARG A 28 17.04 4.93 -3.85
C ARG A 28 15.55 4.86 -4.15
N ALA A 29 15.12 5.17 -5.38
CA ALA A 29 13.70 5.19 -5.78
C ALA A 29 12.95 3.88 -5.43
N MET A 30 13.61 2.72 -5.54
CA MET A 30 13.01 1.43 -5.18
C MET A 30 12.68 1.31 -3.69
N GLU A 31 13.50 1.88 -2.80
CA GLU A 31 13.25 1.85 -1.36
C GLU A 31 11.97 2.63 -1.00
N TYR A 32 11.78 3.79 -1.63
CA TYR A 32 10.56 4.60 -1.48
C TYR A 32 9.33 3.91 -2.06
N TRP A 33 9.49 3.22 -3.19
CA TRP A 33 8.43 2.40 -3.77
C TRP A 33 7.98 1.28 -2.81
N LEU A 34 8.93 0.53 -2.24
CA LEU A 34 8.64 -0.54 -1.29
C LEU A 34 8.00 0.00 0.00
N ARG A 35 8.48 1.15 0.49
CA ARG A 35 7.89 1.83 1.66
C ARG A 35 6.44 2.25 1.39
N ALA A 36 6.18 2.88 0.25
CA ALA A 36 4.83 3.27 -0.14
C ALA A 36 3.91 2.04 -0.29
N LYS A 37 4.41 0.93 -0.85
CA LYS A 37 3.67 -0.34 -0.97
C LYS A 37 3.26 -0.87 0.41
N GLN A 38 4.19 -0.93 1.37
CA GLN A 38 3.90 -1.40 2.72
C GLN A 38 2.88 -0.51 3.44
N MET A 39 2.97 0.82 3.27
CA MET A 39 2.02 1.76 3.85
C MET A 39 0.61 1.55 3.30
N LEU A 40 0.48 1.46 1.97
CA LEU A 40 -0.81 1.25 1.32
C LEU A 40 -1.41 -0.11 1.68
N GLN A 41 -0.58 -1.16 1.79
CA GLN A 41 -1.03 -2.49 2.21
C GLN A 41 -1.60 -2.45 3.62
N ARG A 42 -0.93 -1.76 4.54
CA ARG A 42 -1.41 -1.58 5.92
C ARG A 42 -2.74 -0.83 5.97
N GLU A 43 -2.86 0.24 5.19
CA GLU A 43 -4.09 1.03 5.12
C GLU A 43 -5.26 0.17 4.65
N LEU A 44 -5.10 -0.52 3.50
CA LEU A 44 -6.15 -1.40 2.96
C LEU A 44 -6.53 -2.55 3.92
N ALA A 45 -5.53 -3.16 4.56
CA ALA A 45 -5.77 -4.22 5.53
C ALA A 45 -6.56 -3.69 6.74
N TYR A 46 -6.20 -2.51 7.22
CA TYR A 46 -6.85 -1.88 8.37
C TYR A 46 -8.28 -1.43 8.05
N ASP A 47 -8.49 -0.79 6.89
CA ASP A 47 -9.82 -0.37 6.44
C ASP A 47 -10.76 -1.57 6.29
N ARG A 48 -10.25 -2.69 5.77
CA ARG A 48 -11.03 -3.92 5.63
C ARG A 48 -11.31 -4.60 6.97
N TRP A 49 -10.34 -4.59 7.88
CA TRP A 49 -10.52 -5.07 9.25
C TRP A 49 -11.56 -4.25 10.02
N LEU A 50 -11.54 -2.92 9.87
CA LEU A 50 -12.55 -2.02 10.43
C LEU A 50 -13.93 -2.29 9.83
N ALA A 51 -14.02 -2.47 8.50
CA ALA A 51 -15.27 -2.75 7.82
C ALA A 51 -15.90 -4.09 8.25
N ASP A 52 -15.09 -5.10 8.60
CA ASP A 52 -15.57 -6.40 9.08
C ASP A 52 -15.85 -6.44 10.59
N GLY A 53 -15.83 -5.29 11.28
CA GLY A 53 -16.21 -5.19 12.70
C GLY A 53 -15.10 -5.55 13.68
N THR A 54 -13.83 -5.39 13.29
CA THR A 54 -12.64 -5.58 14.15
C THR A 54 -12.46 -6.99 14.76
N PRO A 55 -12.58 -8.08 13.98
CA PRO A 55 -12.37 -9.43 14.50
C PRO A 55 -10.92 -9.63 14.97
N PRO A 56 -10.67 -10.08 16.21
CA PRO A 56 -9.32 -10.19 16.77
C PRO A 56 -8.46 -11.30 16.14
N ASP A 57 -9.09 -12.32 15.53
CA ASP A 57 -8.41 -13.54 15.04
C ASP A 57 -8.32 -13.61 13.50
N ARG A 58 -8.51 -12.48 12.80
CA ARG A 58 -8.48 -12.43 11.33
C ARG A 58 -7.56 -11.35 10.76
N SER A 59 -6.78 -10.68 11.61
CA SER A 59 -5.87 -9.61 11.19
C SER A 59 -4.92 -10.07 10.07
N GLU A 60 -4.33 -11.27 10.18
CA GLU A 60 -3.42 -11.85 9.18
C GLU A 60 -4.06 -12.04 7.79
N LEU A 61 -5.36 -12.36 7.75
CA LEU A 61 -6.11 -12.53 6.50
C LEU A 61 -6.19 -11.21 5.73
N TYR A 62 -6.53 -10.10 6.40
CA TYR A 62 -6.64 -8.80 5.73
C TYR A 62 -5.28 -8.28 5.25
N TRP A 63 -4.20 -8.55 5.99
CA TRP A 63 -2.84 -8.23 5.55
C TRP A 63 -2.47 -8.93 4.24
N TYR A 64 -2.82 -10.20 4.10
CA TYR A 64 -2.57 -10.98 2.89
C TYR A 64 -3.45 -10.53 1.72
N GLU A 65 -4.74 -10.29 1.96
CA GLU A 65 -5.70 -9.82 0.95
C GLU A 65 -5.30 -8.43 0.39
N ALA A 66 -4.91 -7.51 1.27
CA ALA A 66 -4.45 -6.19 0.87
C ALA A 66 -3.18 -6.25 -0.01
N GLY A 67 -2.27 -7.18 0.28
CA GLY A 67 -1.06 -7.39 -0.52
C GLY A 67 -1.40 -7.83 -1.95
N LYS A 68 -2.34 -8.76 -2.10
CA LYS A 68 -2.80 -9.23 -3.42
C LYS A 68 -3.45 -8.12 -4.25
N GLU A 69 -4.25 -7.26 -3.61
CA GLU A 69 -4.95 -6.18 -4.30
C GLU A 69 -3.97 -5.16 -4.89
N ILE A 70 -2.85 -4.89 -4.20
CA ILE A 70 -1.79 -4.00 -4.70
C ILE A 70 -0.95 -4.66 -5.79
N GLU A 71 -0.72 -5.97 -5.72
CA GLU A 71 0.05 -6.71 -6.73
C GLU A 71 -0.76 -7.08 -7.97
N GLY A 72 -2.08 -6.90 -7.94
CA GLY A 72 -2.98 -7.19 -9.05
C GLY A 72 -3.13 -8.68 -9.38
N LYS A 73 -2.93 -9.57 -8.39
CA LYS A 73 -3.03 -11.03 -8.53
C LYS A 73 -4.30 -11.59 -7.88
#